data_AF-A0A0M0JZ46-F1
#
_entry.id   AF-A0A0M0JZ46-F1
#
_cell.length_a   1.000
_cell.length_b   1.000
_cell.length_c   1.000
_cell.angle_alpha   90.00
_cell.angle_beta   90.00
_cell.angle_gamma   90.00
#
_symmetry.space_group_name_H-M   'P 1'
#
loop_
_entity.id
_entity.type
_entity.pdbx_description
1 polymer ?
#
loop_
_entity_poly.entity_id
_entity_poly.type
_entity_poly.pdbx_seq_one_letter_code
_entity_poly.pdbx_strand_id
1 'polypeptide(L)'
;MALLLPVLAISAKLGCVNEAGEAVDWWFLYKHPRWTDASHKTCIGDCTGSTYVYSTSASPTSWTVGAHTVFQTSSLFGLQLAGVYDGSVTNYVFYNDQLPDGGGSSSSHGHSKGFFAFDETSAFFVQHSVPDFPEYVKAGYQYGDGQTYYGQHAFCMSLTPKMLNEIALVMQYAYPQVYDKRLDITSWPNINAVAAEQKLPGTTVTTIDVGWATLHLQGKASAAEIDMLDLITAPALKTDLWSQSWLNTGGVIGGYCVPPGEGYNVTDILTIQLPGEEPPDVHATQVDHSKWAVAKTESDDWFCALDNNHVDPGQTCCSGSGESYTSEGSCKQYGAVHGCVWENGVCDIPKPLPPPPPKPGPTPGNCCYHADATCSPGQTCCSGSGESYTSEGSCKQYGAVHGCVWENGVCDIPKSLPRGGPTPGNCCYHADATCSPGQTCCSGSNESYTSEGSCKQYGAVHGCVWENGVCDIPKSLPGIRALAQANCIQMGGECCAAPGGDVHKCPVRTSDCEPIASCCCD
;
A
#
# COMPACT_ATOMS: atom_id res chain seq x y z
N MET A 1 37.40 41.22 31.92
CA MET A 1 36.86 40.09 32.69
C MET A 1 35.53 39.73 32.04
N ALA A 2 35.59 38.89 31.01
CA ALA A 2 34.40 38.47 30.27
C ALA A 2 33.71 37.37 31.09
N LEU A 3 32.50 37.64 31.57
CA LEU A 3 31.67 36.60 32.19
C LEU A 3 31.22 35.62 31.11
N LEU A 4 31.80 34.42 31.14
CA LEU A 4 31.21 33.24 30.51
C LEU A 4 29.95 32.89 31.31
N LEU A 5 28.79 33.21 30.75
CA LEU A 5 27.51 32.67 31.23
C LEU A 5 27.51 31.15 30.95
N PRO A 6 27.19 30.30 31.94
CA PRO A 6 27.04 28.88 31.69
C PRO A 6 25.81 28.70 30.79
N VAL A 7 26.04 28.18 29.59
CA VAL A 7 24.97 27.62 28.76
C VAL A 7 24.42 26.44 29.56
N LEU A 8 23.27 26.62 30.20
CA LEU A 8 22.49 25.47 30.67
C LEU A 8 22.19 24.64 29.42
N ALA A 9 22.83 23.49 29.28
CA ALA A 9 22.36 22.45 28.38
C ALA A 9 20.97 22.04 28.88
N ILE A 10 19.93 22.59 28.26
CA ILE A 10 18.58 22.04 28.38
C ILE A 10 18.73 20.65 27.77
N SER A 11 18.72 19.62 28.62
CA SER A 11 18.57 18.24 28.14
C SER A 11 17.25 18.22 27.39
N ALA A 12 17.31 18.18 26.06
CA ALA A 12 16.13 18.11 25.23
C ALA A 12 15.36 16.86 25.64
N LYS A 13 14.07 17.03 25.93
CA LYS A 13 13.18 15.94 26.31
C LYS A 13 13.14 14.94 25.14
N LEU A 14 13.26 13.64 25.42
CA LEU A 14 13.21 12.61 24.39
C LEU A 14 11.86 12.71 23.64
N GLY A 15 11.91 12.83 22.31
CA GLY A 15 10.75 13.10 21.47
C GLY A 15 11.15 13.21 19.99
N CYS A 16 10.19 13.58 19.14
CA CYS A 16 10.43 13.89 17.74
C CYS A 16 11.15 15.24 17.60
N VAL A 17 12.06 15.32 16.63
CA VAL A 17 12.80 16.54 16.29
C VAL A 17 12.71 16.85 14.80
N ASN A 18 12.77 18.13 14.44
CA ASN A 18 12.94 18.56 13.05
C ASN A 18 14.43 18.50 12.63
N GLU A 19 14.77 18.81 11.37
CA GLU A 19 16.16 18.81 10.89
C GLU A 19 17.08 19.83 11.58
N ALA A 20 16.52 20.87 12.21
CA ALA A 20 17.28 21.81 13.03
C ALA A 20 17.58 21.25 14.45
N GLY A 21 17.10 20.05 14.77
CA GLY A 21 17.21 19.44 16.10
C GLY A 21 16.24 20.02 17.13
N GLU A 22 15.25 20.80 16.69
CA GLU A 22 14.24 21.40 17.56
C GLU A 22 13.09 20.41 17.80
N ALA A 23 12.57 20.38 19.01
CA ALA A 23 11.46 19.49 19.37
C ALA A 23 10.18 19.84 18.60
N VAL A 24 9.51 18.80 18.09
CA VAL A 24 8.20 18.87 17.44
C VAL A 24 7.27 17.79 18.01
N ASP A 25 5.96 18.01 17.91
CA ASP A 25 4.98 17.02 18.38
C ASP A 25 4.93 15.80 17.47
N TRP A 26 5.14 16.02 16.17
CA TRP A 26 5.21 14.99 15.16
C TRP A 26 5.97 15.50 13.93
N TRP A 27 6.46 14.56 13.13
CA TRP A 27 6.90 14.81 11.76
C TRP A 27 6.47 13.66 10.85
N PHE A 28 6.21 13.99 9.59
CA PHE A 28 5.96 13.03 8.51
C PHE A 28 6.99 13.23 7.42
N LEU A 29 7.69 12.16 7.07
CA LEU A 29 8.73 12.12 6.06
C LEU A 29 8.23 11.27 4.89
N TYR A 30 8.48 11.75 3.68
CA TYR A 30 8.25 11.03 2.44
C TYR A 30 9.53 11.04 1.60
N LYS A 31 10.17 9.88 1.47
CA LYS A 31 11.36 9.65 0.65
C LYS A 31 10.96 9.36 -0.80
N HIS A 32 11.63 10.01 -1.74
CA HIS A 32 11.39 9.82 -3.18
C HIS A 32 11.86 8.45 -3.67
N PRO A 33 11.22 7.86 -4.70
CA PRO A 33 11.75 6.68 -5.38
C PRO A 33 13.06 6.99 -6.13
N ARG A 34 13.82 5.94 -6.45
CA ARG A 34 15.04 6.04 -7.27
C ARG A 34 14.69 6.00 -8.75
N TRP A 35 15.24 6.93 -9.52
CA TRP A 35 15.08 6.97 -10.97
C TRP A 35 16.42 6.70 -11.66
N THR A 36 16.46 5.62 -12.46
CA THR A 36 17.64 5.26 -13.27
C THR A 36 17.46 5.53 -14.75
N ASP A 37 16.22 5.78 -15.18
CA ASP A 37 15.90 6.14 -16.56
C ASP A 37 16.01 7.65 -16.76
N ALA A 38 16.89 8.05 -17.70
CA ALA A 38 17.04 9.45 -18.12
C ALA A 38 15.78 10.02 -18.80
N SER A 39 14.80 9.17 -19.16
CA SER A 39 13.50 9.57 -19.70
C SER A 39 12.52 10.06 -18.63
N HIS A 40 12.73 9.70 -17.35
CA HIS A 40 11.92 10.21 -16.25
C HIS A 40 12.33 11.67 -15.98
N LYS A 41 11.43 12.60 -16.35
CA LYS A 41 11.78 14.02 -16.48
C LYS A 41 11.74 14.80 -15.16
N THR A 42 11.23 14.19 -14.10
CA THR A 42 10.88 14.87 -12.85
C THR A 42 11.33 14.02 -11.67
N CYS A 43 12.42 14.40 -11.01
CA CYS A 43 12.89 13.76 -9.78
C CYS A 43 13.59 14.80 -8.90
N ILE A 44 13.47 14.66 -7.59
CA ILE A 44 13.99 15.65 -6.63
C ILE A 44 15.43 15.30 -6.22
N GLY A 45 16.33 16.27 -6.34
CA GLY A 45 17.75 16.13 -5.99
C GLY A 45 18.58 15.37 -7.04
N ASP A 46 19.27 14.31 -6.62
CA ASP A 46 20.18 13.54 -7.48
C ASP A 46 19.54 12.30 -8.13
N CYS A 47 18.22 12.12 -7.93
CA CYS A 47 17.42 11.02 -8.45
C CYS A 47 17.85 9.63 -7.96
N THR A 48 18.71 9.57 -6.93
CA THR A 48 19.17 8.30 -6.33
C THR A 48 18.16 7.68 -5.37
N GLY A 49 17.04 8.37 -5.11
CA GLY A 49 16.03 7.95 -4.14
C GLY A 49 16.49 8.13 -2.69
N SER A 50 17.49 8.98 -2.45
CA SER A 50 18.04 9.27 -1.12
C SER A 50 17.52 10.58 -0.50
N THR A 51 16.84 11.39 -1.31
CA THR A 51 16.17 12.63 -0.90
C THR A 51 14.79 12.35 -0.34
N TYR A 52 14.31 13.26 0.50
CA TYR A 52 12.95 13.22 1.03
C TYR A 52 12.40 14.63 1.19
N VAL A 53 11.08 14.71 1.25
CA VAL A 53 10.36 15.86 1.76
C VAL A 53 9.73 15.52 3.10
N TYR A 54 9.51 16.53 3.94
CA TYR A 54 8.91 16.33 5.24
C TYR A 54 7.99 17.49 5.64
N SER A 55 7.04 17.18 6.52
CA SER A 55 6.18 18.13 7.22
C SER A 55 6.31 17.88 8.72
N THR A 56 6.12 18.92 9.53
CA THR A 56 6.23 18.83 11.00
C THR A 56 5.10 19.58 11.67
N SER A 57 4.87 19.33 12.96
CA SER A 57 3.89 20.09 13.74
C SER A 57 4.17 21.61 13.78
N ALA A 58 5.42 22.02 13.57
CA ALA A 58 5.81 23.43 13.48
C ALA A 58 5.51 24.07 12.10
N SER A 59 5.33 23.27 11.05
CA SER A 59 5.01 23.74 9.69
C SER A 59 4.08 22.74 8.98
N PRO A 60 2.87 22.51 9.53
CA PRO A 60 2.07 21.34 9.19
C PRO A 60 1.37 21.44 7.83
N THR A 61 1.27 22.64 7.24
CA THR A 61 0.63 22.90 5.93
C THR A 61 1.61 22.96 4.77
N SER A 62 2.90 22.70 5.02
CA SER A 62 3.94 22.88 4.00
C SER A 62 4.91 21.70 4.01
N TRP A 63 5.31 21.30 2.82
CA TRP A 63 6.40 20.38 2.63
C TRP A 63 7.73 21.13 2.56
N THR A 64 8.73 20.58 3.23
CA THR A 64 10.11 21.05 3.19
C THR A 64 10.97 19.96 2.55
N VAL A 65 11.82 20.34 1.59
CA VAL A 65 12.85 19.42 1.06
C VAL A 65 13.92 19.25 2.12
N GLY A 66 14.26 17.99 2.43
CA GLY A 66 15.33 17.65 3.36
C GLY A 66 16.65 18.26 2.92
N ALA A 67 17.35 18.95 3.83
CA ALA A 67 18.69 19.47 3.56
C ALA A 67 19.75 18.35 3.58
N HIS A 68 19.36 17.16 4.04
CA HIS A 68 20.20 15.99 4.20
C HIS A 68 19.57 14.76 3.54
N THR A 69 20.41 13.90 2.98
CA THR A 69 19.98 12.60 2.46
C THR A 69 19.76 11.62 3.62
N VAL A 70 18.94 10.60 3.39
CA VAL A 70 18.69 9.50 4.35
C VAL A 70 19.97 8.79 4.82
N PHE A 71 21.07 8.89 4.08
CA PHE A 71 22.37 8.32 4.47
C PHE A 71 23.03 9.05 5.64
N GLN A 72 22.68 10.32 5.87
CA GLN A 72 23.38 11.17 6.83
C GLN A 72 22.74 11.09 8.21
N THR A 73 23.57 11.08 9.25
CA THR A 73 23.11 11.15 10.65
C THR A 73 22.44 12.48 11.00
N SER A 74 22.57 13.50 10.15
CA SER A 74 21.87 14.78 10.25
C SER A 74 20.49 14.78 9.58
N SER A 75 20.10 13.71 8.89
CA SER A 75 18.72 13.54 8.40
C SER A 75 17.73 13.36 9.56
N LEU A 76 16.43 13.48 9.28
CA LEU A 76 15.39 13.23 10.29
C LEU A 76 15.52 11.84 10.93
N PHE A 77 15.75 10.79 10.13
CA PHE A 77 16.00 9.44 10.66
C PHE A 77 17.26 9.39 11.53
N GLY A 78 18.35 10.01 11.05
CA GLY A 78 19.62 10.08 11.77
C GLY A 78 19.50 10.76 13.12
N LEU A 79 18.85 11.93 13.16
CA LEU A 79 18.62 12.70 14.38
C LEU A 79 17.71 11.94 15.36
N GLN A 80 16.65 11.31 14.85
CA GLN A 80 15.71 10.58 15.70
C GLN A 80 16.34 9.37 16.39
N LEU A 81 17.27 8.69 15.72
CA LEU A 81 17.95 7.51 16.24
C LEU A 81 19.27 7.82 16.96
N ALA A 82 19.74 9.08 16.92
CA ALA A 82 21.06 9.47 17.42
C ALA A 82 21.29 9.02 18.87
N GLY A 83 20.33 9.28 19.77
CA GLY A 83 20.43 8.91 21.17
C GLY A 83 20.43 7.40 21.43
N VAL A 84 19.82 6.61 20.55
CA VAL A 84 19.85 5.15 20.64
C VAL A 84 21.23 4.62 20.20
N TYR A 85 21.78 5.13 19.10
CA TYR A 85 23.08 4.68 18.59
C TYR A 85 24.28 5.17 19.41
N ASP A 86 24.19 6.34 20.05
CA ASP A 86 25.26 6.83 20.95
C ASP A 86 25.17 6.24 22.38
N GLY A 87 24.08 5.53 22.68
CA GLY A 87 23.84 4.85 23.95
C GLY A 87 23.32 5.76 25.08
N SER A 88 22.99 7.02 24.80
CA SER A 88 22.35 7.93 25.76
C SER A 88 20.91 7.57 26.07
N VAL A 89 20.22 6.89 25.15
CA VAL A 89 18.86 6.36 25.32
C VAL A 89 18.92 4.85 25.45
N THR A 90 18.54 4.33 26.61
CA THR A 90 18.71 2.91 26.95
C THR A 90 17.43 2.09 26.92
N ASN A 91 16.26 2.70 26.68
CA ASN A 91 15.02 1.97 26.44
C ASN A 91 14.56 2.18 25.01
N TYR A 92 14.67 1.14 24.18
CA TYR A 92 14.29 1.17 22.78
C TYR A 92 13.87 -0.21 22.29
N VAL A 93 13.07 -0.23 21.23
CA VAL A 93 12.70 -1.43 20.48
C VAL A 93 12.74 -1.09 19.00
N PHE A 94 13.45 -1.90 18.22
CA PHE A 94 13.43 -1.90 16.76
C PHE A 94 12.66 -3.12 16.27
N TYR A 95 11.78 -2.92 15.30
CA TYR A 95 11.00 -4.00 14.70
C TYR A 95 10.86 -3.82 13.18
N ASN A 96 10.93 -4.92 12.45
CA ASN A 96 10.80 -4.96 11.01
C ASN A 96 10.56 -6.41 10.57
N ASP A 97 9.58 -6.67 9.69
CA ASP A 97 9.38 -7.99 9.09
C ASP A 97 10.45 -8.37 8.05
N GLN A 98 11.31 -7.42 7.69
CA GLN A 98 12.49 -7.59 6.82
C GLN A 98 13.73 -7.08 7.57
N LEU A 99 14.51 -8.02 8.10
CA LEU A 99 15.62 -7.71 9.01
C LEU A 99 16.88 -7.20 8.29
N PRO A 100 17.62 -6.24 8.88
CA PRO A 100 18.85 -5.69 8.30
C PRO A 100 19.97 -6.71 8.06
N ASP A 101 19.96 -7.86 8.74
CA ASP A 101 20.97 -8.91 8.58
C ASP A 101 20.75 -9.83 7.37
N GLY A 102 19.76 -9.52 6.52
CA GLY A 102 19.41 -10.33 5.36
C GLY A 102 18.76 -11.67 5.72
N GLY A 103 18.19 -11.78 6.94
CA GLY A 103 17.42 -12.94 7.40
C GLY A 103 16.16 -13.25 6.58
N GLY A 104 15.82 -12.38 5.62
CA GLY A 104 14.66 -12.50 4.74
C GLY A 104 13.37 -12.00 5.39
N SER A 105 12.30 -11.96 4.59
CA SER A 105 10.97 -11.59 5.07
C SER A 105 10.39 -12.67 5.98
N SER A 106 9.90 -12.27 7.15
CA SER A 106 9.15 -13.17 8.01
C SER A 106 7.76 -13.46 7.44
N SER A 107 7.41 -14.74 7.35
CA SER A 107 6.07 -15.19 6.95
C SER A 107 5.11 -15.40 8.13
N SER A 108 5.58 -15.23 9.38
CA SER A 108 4.79 -15.49 10.59
C SER A 108 4.49 -14.26 11.42
N HIS A 109 5.17 -13.14 11.16
CA HIS A 109 4.99 -11.86 11.82
C HIS A 109 4.17 -10.92 10.93
N GLY A 110 3.60 -9.87 11.52
CA GLY A 110 2.90 -8.87 10.73
C GLY A 110 3.83 -8.04 9.86
N HIS A 111 3.28 -7.44 8.79
CA HIS A 111 4.01 -6.57 7.86
C HIS A 111 4.26 -5.18 8.45
N SER A 112 4.89 -5.14 9.62
CA SER A 112 5.04 -3.92 10.42
C SER A 112 6.51 -3.56 10.60
N LYS A 113 6.84 -2.28 10.46
CA LYS A 113 8.20 -1.76 10.56
C LYS A 113 8.24 -0.44 11.31
N GLY A 114 9.24 -0.27 12.16
CA GLY A 114 9.36 0.92 12.98
C GLY A 114 10.31 0.77 14.13
N PHE A 115 10.32 1.80 14.96
CA PHE A 115 11.12 1.84 16.17
C PHE A 115 10.53 2.83 17.17
N PHE A 116 10.77 2.59 18.44
CA PHE A 116 10.42 3.52 19.50
C PHE A 116 11.47 3.54 20.58
N ALA A 117 11.54 4.65 21.30
CA ALA A 117 12.38 4.79 22.46
C ALA A 117 11.70 5.62 23.55
N PHE A 118 12.08 5.40 24.80
CA PHE A 118 11.47 6.08 25.94
C PHE A 118 12.43 6.26 27.13
N ASP A 119 12.08 7.22 27.99
CA ASP A 119 12.67 7.44 29.31
C ASP A 119 11.56 7.41 30.39
N GLU A 120 11.83 7.89 31.59
CA GLU A 120 10.85 7.90 32.68
C GLU A 120 9.61 8.77 32.40
N THR A 121 9.74 9.78 31.54
CA THR A 121 8.75 10.86 31.35
C THR A 121 8.33 11.10 29.91
N SER A 122 9.10 10.59 28.94
CA SER A 122 8.98 10.93 27.52
C SER A 122 9.20 9.71 26.65
N ALA A 123 8.60 9.72 25.47
CA ALA A 123 8.75 8.68 24.48
C ALA A 123 8.64 9.28 23.08
N PHE A 124 9.15 8.56 22.08
CA PHE A 124 8.74 8.74 20.71
C PHE A 124 8.41 7.38 20.08
N PHE A 125 7.54 7.40 19.08
CA PHE A 125 7.21 6.24 18.25
C PHE A 125 7.34 6.62 16.78
N VAL A 126 8.07 5.82 16.00
CA VAL A 126 8.22 5.97 14.56
C VAL A 126 7.73 4.73 13.86
N GLN A 127 6.70 4.90 13.03
CA GLN A 127 6.22 3.88 12.10
C GLN A 127 6.73 4.22 10.69
N HIS A 128 7.20 3.24 9.92
CA HIS A 128 7.73 3.49 8.57
C HIS A 128 7.52 2.32 7.62
N SER A 129 7.82 2.52 6.34
CA SER A 129 7.72 1.46 5.31
C SER A 129 9.07 0.90 4.84
N VAL A 130 10.19 1.45 5.32
CA VAL A 130 11.57 1.08 4.89
C VAL A 130 11.97 -0.34 5.34
N PRO A 131 12.25 -1.28 4.41
CA PRO A 131 12.78 -2.60 4.76
C PRO A 131 14.23 -2.53 5.26
N ASP A 132 14.67 -3.55 6.02
CA ASP A 132 16.06 -3.68 6.47
C ASP A 132 16.54 -2.49 7.34
N PHE A 133 15.61 -1.75 7.94
CA PHE A 133 15.88 -0.51 8.69
C PHE A 133 15.08 -0.47 10.00
N PRO A 134 15.59 0.12 11.09
CA PRO A 134 16.98 0.54 11.32
C PRO A 134 18.01 -0.60 11.21
N GLU A 135 19.30 -0.26 11.29
CA GLU A 135 20.37 -1.23 11.47
C GLU A 135 20.53 -1.55 12.97
N TYR A 136 21.11 -2.72 13.32
CA TYR A 136 21.38 -3.07 14.72
C TYR A 136 22.21 -1.97 15.41
N VAL A 137 21.90 -1.68 16.67
CA VAL A 137 22.57 -0.62 17.44
C VAL A 137 24.09 -0.80 17.46
N LYS A 138 24.57 -2.04 17.54
CA LYS A 138 26.00 -2.40 17.51
C LYS A 138 26.72 -1.99 16.22
N ALA A 139 26.01 -1.83 15.11
CA ALA A 139 26.56 -1.48 13.79
C ALA A 139 26.45 0.02 13.48
N GLY A 140 25.74 0.78 14.31
CA GLY A 140 25.55 2.22 14.15
C GLY A 140 24.50 2.57 13.09
N TYR A 141 24.21 3.87 12.95
CA TYR A 141 23.28 4.36 11.95
C TYR A 141 23.78 4.03 10.54
N GLN A 142 22.96 3.28 9.79
CA GLN A 142 23.21 2.96 8.39
C GLN A 142 21.90 3.02 7.62
N TYR A 143 21.98 3.55 6.40
CA TYR A 143 20.94 3.47 5.39
C TYR A 143 21.60 2.88 4.14
N GLY A 144 21.14 1.72 3.68
CA GLY A 144 21.72 0.98 2.57
C GLY A 144 21.20 1.44 1.19
N ASP A 145 21.98 1.18 0.14
CA ASP A 145 21.57 1.48 -1.25
C ASP A 145 20.28 0.75 -1.66
N GLY A 146 20.07 -0.47 -1.15
CA GLY A 146 18.84 -1.24 -1.40
C GLY A 146 17.56 -0.54 -0.88
N GLN A 147 17.69 0.34 0.11
CA GLN A 147 16.57 1.03 0.75
C GLN A 147 16.13 2.28 -0.03
N THR A 148 16.92 2.72 -1.02
CA THR A 148 16.58 3.92 -1.80
C THR A 148 15.66 3.66 -2.99
N TYR A 149 15.50 2.40 -3.41
CA TYR A 149 14.80 2.05 -4.65
C TYR A 149 13.37 2.57 -4.74
N TYR A 150 12.57 2.37 -3.70
CA TYR A 150 11.14 2.69 -3.69
C TYR A 150 10.87 3.96 -2.90
N GLY A 151 9.78 4.66 -3.20
CA GLY A 151 9.26 5.69 -2.32
C GLY A 151 8.87 5.11 -0.96
N GLN A 152 9.05 5.87 0.12
CA GLN A 152 8.84 5.39 1.49
C GLN A 152 8.29 6.49 2.37
N HIS A 153 7.44 6.15 3.34
CA HIS A 153 7.03 7.09 4.39
C HIS A 153 7.64 6.73 5.74
N ALA A 154 7.70 7.73 6.62
CA ALA A 154 7.83 7.53 8.05
C ALA A 154 7.05 8.59 8.82
N PHE A 155 6.48 8.19 9.95
CA PHE A 155 5.69 9.05 10.80
C PHE A 155 6.16 8.95 12.25
N CYS A 156 6.61 10.06 12.83
CA CYS A 156 7.06 10.15 14.22
C CYS A 156 6.03 10.87 15.08
N MET A 157 5.80 10.36 16.28
CA MET A 157 4.99 11.01 17.31
C MET A 157 5.76 11.16 18.63
N SER A 158 5.76 12.37 19.19
CA SER A 158 6.21 12.68 20.55
C SER A 158 5.12 12.26 21.53
N LEU A 159 5.50 11.46 22.53
CA LEU A 159 4.57 10.77 23.43
C LEU A 159 5.06 10.80 24.88
N THR A 160 4.21 10.30 25.77
CA THR A 160 4.62 9.84 27.09
C THR A 160 4.76 8.31 27.09
N PRO A 161 5.51 7.71 28.05
CA PRO A 161 5.60 6.25 28.15
C PRO A 161 4.24 5.59 28.38
N LYS A 162 3.29 6.28 29.02
CA LYS A 162 1.90 5.82 29.15
C LYS A 162 1.21 5.70 27.79
N MET A 163 1.29 6.75 26.96
CA MET A 163 0.69 6.76 25.61
C MET A 163 1.35 5.70 24.72
N LEU A 164 2.69 5.58 24.77
CA LEU A 164 3.41 4.52 24.06
C LEU A 164 2.95 3.12 24.51
N ASN A 165 2.67 2.92 25.80
CA ASN A 165 2.15 1.65 26.30
C ASN A 165 0.70 1.37 25.82
N GLU A 166 -0.09 2.39 25.51
CA GLU A 166 -1.41 2.23 24.89
C GLU A 166 -1.27 1.86 23.39
N ILE A 167 -0.32 2.48 22.67
CA ILE A 167 0.04 2.06 21.29
C ILE A 167 0.56 0.62 21.27
N ALA A 168 1.44 0.25 22.20
CA ALA A 168 1.99 -1.09 22.32
C ALA A 168 0.92 -2.16 22.58
N LEU A 169 -0.26 -1.81 23.09
CA LEU A 169 -1.38 -2.75 23.15
C LEU A 169 -1.86 -3.13 21.76
N VAL A 170 -1.99 -2.15 20.87
CA VAL A 170 -2.44 -2.33 19.48
C VAL A 170 -1.38 -3.06 18.65
N MET A 171 -0.10 -2.76 18.87
CA MET A 171 1.02 -3.47 18.24
C MET A 171 0.99 -4.98 18.51
N GLN A 172 0.49 -5.45 19.66
CA GLN A 172 0.38 -6.90 19.92
C GLN A 172 -0.59 -7.62 18.95
N TYR A 173 -1.56 -6.90 18.37
CA TYR A 173 -2.43 -7.45 17.31
C TYR A 173 -1.67 -7.51 15.98
N ALA A 174 -0.86 -6.49 15.69
CA ALA A 174 0.01 -6.45 14.52
C ALA A 174 1.15 -7.46 14.56
N TYR A 175 1.52 -7.93 15.76
CA TYR A 175 2.56 -8.94 15.97
C TYR A 175 3.88 -8.63 15.20
N PRO A 176 4.51 -7.48 15.49
CA PRO A 176 5.74 -7.06 14.82
C PRO A 176 6.91 -7.98 15.20
N GLN A 177 7.86 -8.12 14.28
CA GLN A 177 9.10 -8.87 14.51
C GLN A 177 10.15 -7.96 15.15
N VAL A 178 10.50 -8.21 16.41
CA VAL A 178 11.44 -7.40 17.19
C VAL A 178 12.85 -7.99 17.09
N TYR A 179 13.81 -7.23 16.56
CA TYR A 179 15.15 -7.75 16.29
C TYR A 179 16.28 -7.10 17.11
N ASP A 180 16.10 -5.87 17.58
CA ASP A 180 17.04 -5.20 18.49
C ASP A 180 16.26 -4.42 19.55
N LYS A 181 16.65 -4.57 20.82
CA LYS A 181 15.95 -3.95 21.94
C LYS A 181 16.84 -3.84 23.17
N ARG A 182 16.55 -2.84 23.99
CA ARG A 182 16.99 -2.74 25.37
C ARG A 182 15.88 -2.12 26.20
N LEU A 183 15.60 -2.67 27.38
CA LEU A 183 14.57 -2.17 28.29
C LEU A 183 15.10 -2.19 29.72
N ASP A 184 15.63 -1.06 30.18
CA ASP A 184 16.03 -0.85 31.57
C ASP A 184 14.81 -0.50 32.45
N ILE A 185 13.79 0.14 31.88
CA ILE A 185 12.51 0.48 32.50
C ILE A 185 11.45 -0.55 32.08
N THR A 186 10.99 -1.36 33.03
CA THR A 186 10.06 -2.47 32.78
C THR A 186 8.67 -2.26 33.40
N SER A 187 8.32 -1.05 33.80
CA SER A 187 7.02 -0.73 34.43
C SER A 187 5.84 -0.73 33.44
N TRP A 188 6.10 -0.85 32.13
CA TRP A 188 5.11 -0.73 31.06
C TRP A 188 4.78 -2.11 30.47
N PRO A 189 3.66 -2.74 30.87
CA PRO A 189 3.39 -4.14 30.54
C PRO A 189 3.20 -4.41 29.05
N ASN A 190 2.56 -3.51 28.30
CA ASN A 190 2.35 -3.72 26.86
C ASN A 190 3.63 -3.50 26.07
N ILE A 191 4.48 -2.55 26.48
CA ILE A 191 5.82 -2.39 25.90
C ILE A 191 6.64 -3.67 26.11
N ASN A 192 6.64 -4.21 27.33
CA ASN A 192 7.30 -5.47 27.62
C ASN A 192 6.71 -6.64 26.80
N ALA A 193 5.40 -6.65 26.57
CA ALA A 193 4.72 -7.67 25.79
C ALA A 193 5.13 -7.62 24.31
N VAL A 194 5.16 -6.44 23.69
CA VAL A 194 5.68 -6.25 22.32
C VAL A 194 7.14 -6.68 22.23
N ALA A 195 7.97 -6.23 23.18
CA ALA A 195 9.38 -6.60 23.23
C ALA A 195 9.58 -8.11 23.42
N ALA A 196 8.64 -8.81 24.07
CA ALA A 196 8.65 -10.27 24.19
C ALA A 196 7.91 -10.98 23.05
N GLU A 197 7.52 -10.26 21.99
CA GLU A 197 6.76 -10.76 20.84
C GLU A 197 5.49 -11.53 21.25
N GLN A 198 4.75 -10.98 22.23
CA GLN A 198 3.44 -11.51 22.60
C GLN A 198 2.38 -11.02 21.61
N LYS A 199 1.53 -11.95 21.15
CA LYS A 199 0.46 -11.65 20.19
C LYS A 199 -0.93 -11.72 20.81
N LEU A 200 -1.80 -10.82 20.38
CA LEU A 200 -3.23 -10.85 20.69
C LEU A 200 -4.04 -11.29 19.46
N PRO A 201 -5.11 -12.09 19.65
CA PRO A 201 -5.96 -12.51 18.55
C PRO A 201 -7.04 -11.46 18.22
N GLY A 202 -7.57 -11.52 16.99
CA GLY A 202 -8.72 -10.72 16.56
C GLY A 202 -8.35 -9.32 16.08
N THR A 203 -9.26 -8.37 16.30
CA THR A 203 -9.10 -6.96 15.92
C THR A 203 -9.32 -6.05 17.11
N THR A 204 -8.78 -4.83 17.04
CA THR A 204 -9.02 -3.79 18.04
C THR A 204 -9.16 -2.43 17.38
N VAL A 205 -10.01 -1.58 17.96
CA VAL A 205 -10.12 -0.16 17.66
C VAL A 205 -10.18 0.57 18.99
N THR A 206 -9.28 1.51 19.21
CA THR A 206 -9.23 2.31 20.44
C THR A 206 -8.80 3.74 20.13
N THR A 207 -8.98 4.63 21.10
CA THR A 207 -8.56 6.02 20.97
C THR A 207 -7.68 6.44 22.12
N ILE A 208 -6.67 7.26 21.81
CA ILE A 208 -5.82 7.90 22.81
C ILE A 208 -5.67 9.39 22.51
N ASP A 209 -5.60 10.21 23.56
CA ASP A 209 -5.30 11.63 23.46
C ASP A 209 -3.80 11.83 23.67
N VAL A 210 -3.12 12.44 22.70
CA VAL A 210 -1.68 12.73 22.72
C VAL A 210 -1.38 14.22 22.91
N GLY A 211 -2.38 15.01 23.31
CA GLY A 211 -2.30 16.44 23.58
C GLY A 211 -2.49 17.30 22.33
N TRP A 212 -1.88 16.91 21.21
CA TRP A 212 -2.03 17.59 19.92
C TRP A 212 -3.06 16.91 19.00
N ALA A 213 -3.53 15.71 19.35
CA ALA A 213 -4.52 14.95 18.59
C ALA A 213 -5.25 13.91 19.41
N THR A 214 -6.38 13.43 18.87
CA THR A 214 -6.94 12.14 19.23
C THR A 214 -6.53 11.12 18.17
N LEU A 215 -5.71 10.15 18.58
CA LEU A 215 -5.31 9.04 17.73
C LEU A 215 -6.39 7.95 17.79
N HIS A 216 -6.78 7.44 16.63
CA HIS A 216 -7.63 6.27 16.41
C HIS A 216 -6.74 5.09 16.03
N LEU A 217 -6.37 4.30 17.03
CA LEU A 217 -5.45 3.18 16.86
C LEU A 217 -6.23 1.92 16.47
N GLN A 218 -5.75 1.21 15.45
CA GLN A 218 -6.40 0.04 14.89
C GLN A 218 -5.38 -1.08 14.72
N GLY A 219 -5.77 -2.30 15.10
CA GLY A 219 -4.91 -3.46 15.01
C GLY A 219 -5.67 -4.68 14.55
N LYS A 220 -5.01 -5.52 13.75
CA LYS A 220 -5.57 -6.76 13.21
C LYS A 220 -4.53 -7.88 13.28
N ALA A 221 -4.90 -9.00 13.88
CA ALA A 221 -4.16 -10.24 13.78
C ALA A 221 -4.42 -10.96 12.45
N SER A 222 -3.43 -11.68 11.92
CA SER A 222 -3.51 -12.45 10.67
C SER A 222 -4.73 -13.35 10.56
N ALA A 223 -5.13 -13.98 11.68
CA ALA A 223 -6.29 -14.87 11.75
C ALA A 223 -7.65 -14.19 11.48
N ALA A 224 -7.72 -12.85 11.41
CA ALA A 224 -8.95 -12.15 11.10
C ALA A 224 -9.31 -12.14 9.61
N GLU A 225 -8.37 -12.42 8.69
CA GLU A 225 -8.61 -12.56 7.24
C GLU A 225 -9.46 -11.43 6.57
N ILE A 226 -9.38 -10.21 7.10
CA ILE A 226 -10.09 -9.02 6.58
C ILE A 226 -9.14 -7.93 6.07
N ASP A 227 -9.56 -7.11 5.11
CA ASP A 227 -8.84 -5.87 4.83
C ASP A 227 -9.07 -4.85 5.98
N MET A 228 -8.00 -4.21 6.47
CA MET A 228 -8.12 -3.26 7.58
C MET A 228 -8.85 -1.98 7.16
N LEU A 229 -8.56 -1.45 5.98
CA LEU A 229 -9.13 -0.18 5.53
C LEU A 229 -10.63 -0.33 5.27
N ASP A 230 -11.02 -1.40 4.58
CA ASP A 230 -12.40 -1.63 4.17
C ASP A 230 -13.32 -1.95 5.33
N LEU A 231 -12.87 -2.84 6.22
CA LEU A 231 -13.72 -3.46 7.23
C LEU A 231 -13.48 -2.94 8.65
N ILE A 232 -12.43 -2.14 8.87
CA ILE A 232 -12.16 -1.52 10.17
C ILE A 232 -12.08 0.00 10.03
N THR A 233 -11.14 0.52 9.25
CA THR A 233 -10.77 1.95 9.23
C THR A 233 -11.92 2.81 8.69
N ALA A 234 -12.33 2.62 7.45
CA ALA A 234 -13.36 3.46 6.84
C ALA A 234 -14.70 3.41 7.60
N PRO A 235 -15.19 2.23 8.06
CA PRO A 235 -16.37 2.16 8.93
C PRO A 235 -16.21 2.84 10.29
N ALA A 236 -15.03 2.75 10.93
CA ALA A 236 -14.78 3.38 12.23
C ALA A 236 -14.69 4.90 12.12
N LEU A 237 -14.04 5.40 11.07
CA LEU A 237 -13.86 6.83 10.79
C LEU A 237 -15.08 7.48 10.14
N LYS A 238 -15.97 6.65 9.59
CA LYS A 238 -17.20 7.06 8.90
C LYS A 238 -16.93 7.96 7.69
N THR A 239 -15.90 7.63 6.92
CA THR A 239 -15.50 8.42 5.76
C THR A 239 -14.99 7.52 4.63
N ASP A 240 -15.14 8.00 3.39
CA ASP A 240 -14.48 7.40 2.24
C ASP A 240 -12.97 7.69 2.31
N LEU A 241 -12.12 6.74 1.92
CA LEU A 241 -10.67 6.86 1.97
C LEU A 241 -10.02 6.74 0.58
N TRP A 242 -8.98 7.54 0.37
CA TRP A 242 -7.95 7.27 -0.63
C TRP A 242 -6.79 6.57 0.05
N SER A 243 -6.34 5.44 -0.50
CA SER A 243 -5.28 4.62 0.08
C SER A 243 -4.07 4.56 -0.85
N GLN A 244 -2.93 4.96 -0.31
CA GLN A 244 -1.62 4.64 -0.88
C GLN A 244 -1.15 3.31 -0.28
N SER A 245 -0.75 2.40 -1.17
CA SER A 245 -0.28 1.05 -0.85
C SER A 245 0.71 0.59 -1.92
N TRP A 246 1.54 -0.41 -1.59
CA TRP A 246 2.44 -1.00 -2.58
C TRP A 246 1.68 -1.94 -3.53
N LEU A 247 1.29 -1.43 -4.70
CA LEU A 247 0.47 -2.15 -5.69
C LEU A 247 1.25 -3.16 -6.56
N ASN A 248 2.48 -3.48 -6.17
CA ASN A 248 3.36 -4.39 -6.91
C ASN A 248 3.15 -5.86 -6.48
N THR A 249 2.44 -6.13 -5.38
CA THR A 249 2.12 -7.51 -4.98
C THR A 249 0.89 -8.04 -5.72
N GLY A 250 0.84 -9.35 -5.95
CA GLY A 250 -0.30 -10.02 -6.59
C GLY A 250 -1.59 -9.73 -5.86
N GLY A 251 -2.70 -9.67 -6.58
CA GLY A 251 -4.01 -9.44 -5.97
C GLY A 251 -4.27 -7.99 -5.57
N VAL A 252 -3.95 -7.03 -6.45
CA VAL A 252 -4.51 -5.69 -6.34
C VAL A 252 -6.04 -5.81 -6.41
N ILE A 253 -6.71 -5.61 -5.28
CA ILE A 253 -8.16 -5.77 -5.15
C ILE A 253 -8.94 -4.69 -5.90
N GLY A 254 -8.27 -3.57 -6.22
CA GLY A 254 -8.91 -2.36 -6.71
C GLY A 254 -9.67 -1.65 -5.60
N GLY A 255 -10.37 -0.58 -5.95
CA GLY A 255 -11.20 0.12 -4.97
C GLY A 255 -12.27 -0.79 -4.36
N TYR A 256 -12.36 -0.79 -3.03
CA TYR A 256 -13.52 -1.29 -2.31
C TYR A 256 -14.66 -0.27 -2.39
N CYS A 257 -15.68 -0.60 -3.18
CA CYS A 257 -16.81 0.29 -3.40
C CYS A 257 -18.12 -0.37 -2.97
N VAL A 258 -18.91 0.36 -2.19
CA VAL A 258 -20.21 -0.09 -1.69
C VAL A 258 -21.33 0.76 -2.27
N PRO A 259 -22.57 0.21 -2.41
CA PRO A 259 -23.70 1.00 -2.86
C PRO A 259 -23.90 2.26 -2.00
N PRO A 260 -24.40 3.36 -2.59
CA PRO A 260 -24.65 4.59 -1.85
C PRO A 260 -25.51 4.33 -0.59
N GLY A 261 -24.99 4.70 0.58
CA GLY A 261 -25.66 4.53 1.87
C GLY A 261 -25.44 3.18 2.55
N GLU A 262 -24.65 2.26 1.98
CA GLU A 262 -24.37 0.94 2.56
C GLU A 262 -22.98 0.82 3.21
N GLY A 263 -22.18 1.89 3.22
CA GLY A 263 -20.88 1.93 3.88
C GLY A 263 -19.99 3.05 3.33
N TYR A 264 -18.69 2.81 3.33
CA TYR A 264 -17.66 3.76 2.90
C TYR A 264 -16.76 3.13 1.86
N ASN A 265 -16.36 3.92 0.88
CA ASN A 265 -15.49 3.48 -0.20
C ASN A 265 -14.02 3.63 0.19
N VAL A 266 -13.18 2.68 -0.18
CA VAL A 266 -11.72 2.79 -0.13
C VAL A 266 -11.22 2.66 -1.56
N THR A 267 -10.50 3.66 -2.06
CA THR A 267 -10.01 3.68 -3.44
C THR A 267 -8.51 3.88 -3.48
N ASP A 268 -7.81 3.13 -4.32
CA ASP A 268 -6.36 3.19 -4.41
C ASP A 268 -5.90 4.50 -5.06
N ILE A 269 -4.79 5.03 -4.57
CA ILE A 269 -4.01 6.07 -5.24
C ILE A 269 -3.17 5.38 -6.33
N LEU A 270 -3.22 5.92 -7.55
CA LEU A 270 -2.53 5.37 -8.72
C LEU A 270 -1.23 6.11 -9.01
N THR A 271 -1.25 7.43 -8.81
CA THR A 271 -0.12 8.31 -9.05
C THR A 271 -0.01 9.32 -7.93
N ILE A 272 1.22 9.54 -7.46
CA ILE A 272 1.57 10.50 -6.41
C ILE A 272 2.40 11.62 -7.04
N GLN A 273 2.09 12.85 -6.66
CA GLN A 273 2.92 14.02 -6.93
C GLN A 273 3.53 14.50 -5.61
N LEU A 274 4.82 14.28 -5.42
CA LEU A 274 5.54 14.80 -4.27
C LEU A 274 6.05 16.22 -4.55
N PRO A 275 5.75 17.19 -3.67
CA PRO A 275 6.27 18.54 -3.78
C PRO A 275 7.76 18.58 -3.42
N GLY A 276 8.46 19.64 -3.83
CA GLY A 276 9.82 19.89 -3.36
C GLY A 276 10.65 20.76 -4.31
N GLU A 277 10.69 20.39 -5.59
CA GLU A 277 11.31 21.15 -6.66
C GLU A 277 10.32 21.36 -7.81
N GLU A 278 10.63 22.28 -8.72
CA GLU A 278 9.83 22.54 -9.93
C GLU A 278 10.62 22.09 -11.16
N PRO A 279 10.12 21.10 -11.95
CA PRO A 279 8.85 20.39 -11.77
C PRO A 279 8.85 19.40 -10.59
N PRO A 280 7.67 19.14 -9.96
CA PRO A 280 7.55 18.19 -8.86
C PRO A 280 7.78 16.75 -9.31
N ASP A 281 8.19 15.88 -8.39
CA ASP A 281 8.35 14.45 -8.64
C ASP A 281 6.96 13.80 -8.76
N VAL A 282 6.69 13.16 -9.90
CA VAL A 282 5.40 12.52 -10.18
C VAL A 282 5.65 11.07 -10.53
N HIS A 283 5.07 10.16 -9.74
CA HIS A 283 5.36 8.74 -9.88
C HIS A 283 4.18 7.84 -9.60
N ALA A 284 4.17 6.71 -10.30
CA ALA A 284 3.15 5.69 -10.14
C ALA A 284 3.40 4.90 -8.83
N THR A 285 2.34 4.46 -8.17
CA THR A 285 2.42 3.85 -6.83
C THR A 285 3.05 2.47 -6.83
N GLN A 286 3.30 1.85 -8.00
CA GLN A 286 4.04 0.58 -8.13
C GLN A 286 5.54 0.71 -7.78
N VAL A 287 6.09 1.93 -7.85
CA VAL A 287 7.46 2.24 -7.40
C VAL A 287 7.49 2.86 -6.00
N ASP A 288 6.40 2.72 -5.24
CA ASP A 288 6.25 3.30 -3.91
C ASP A 288 5.82 2.25 -2.88
N HIS A 289 6.55 2.16 -1.78
CA HIS A 289 6.29 1.24 -0.66
C HIS A 289 5.54 1.91 0.49
N SER A 290 5.32 3.23 0.42
CA SER A 290 4.57 3.95 1.44
C SER A 290 3.15 3.39 1.56
N LYS A 291 2.62 3.51 2.77
CA LYS A 291 1.33 2.96 3.17
C LYS A 291 0.63 3.97 4.06
N TRP A 292 -0.30 4.69 3.47
CA TRP A 292 -1.07 5.70 4.18
C TRP A 292 -2.44 5.84 3.53
N ALA A 293 -3.39 6.42 4.26
CA ALA A 293 -4.69 6.76 3.70
C ALA A 293 -5.13 8.14 4.16
N VAL A 294 -5.94 8.80 3.34
CA VAL A 294 -6.53 10.10 3.65
C VAL A 294 -8.03 10.07 3.38
N ALA A 295 -8.79 10.86 4.14
CA ALA A 295 -10.20 11.10 3.82
C ALA A 295 -10.36 11.65 2.40
N LYS A 296 -11.34 11.15 1.66
CA LYS A 296 -11.62 11.63 0.31
C LYS A 296 -12.08 13.09 0.31
N THR A 297 -12.85 13.50 1.32
CA THR A 297 -13.37 14.86 1.43
C THR A 297 -12.62 15.67 2.48
N GLU A 298 -12.36 16.93 2.16
CA GLU A 298 -11.71 17.90 3.07
C GLU A 298 -12.53 18.19 4.34
N SER A 299 -13.79 17.74 4.43
CA SER A 299 -14.61 17.90 5.64
C SER A 299 -14.23 16.94 6.77
N ASP A 300 -13.56 15.83 6.42
CA ASP A 300 -13.37 14.70 7.33
C ASP A 300 -11.92 14.60 7.83
N ASP A 301 -10.97 15.27 7.19
CA ASP A 301 -9.59 15.59 7.65
C ASP A 301 -8.76 14.43 8.26
N TRP A 302 -9.09 13.18 7.92
CA TRP A 302 -8.38 12.00 8.39
C TRP A 302 -7.10 11.76 7.62
N PHE A 303 -6.01 11.52 8.34
CA PHE A 303 -4.80 10.89 7.82
C PHE A 303 -4.53 9.61 8.62
N CYS A 304 -4.09 8.57 7.91
CA CYS A 304 -3.75 7.27 8.47
C CYS A 304 -2.36 6.86 8.00
N ALA A 305 -1.49 6.50 8.92
CA ALA A 305 -0.26 5.79 8.63
C ALA A 305 -0.51 4.28 8.86
N LEU A 306 -0.07 3.42 7.94
CA LEU A 306 -0.51 2.03 7.87
C LEU A 306 0.67 1.07 7.70
N ASP A 307 0.60 -0.11 8.30
CA ASP A 307 1.60 -1.18 8.10
C ASP A 307 1.25 -2.07 6.91
N ASN A 308 -0.05 -2.25 6.64
CA ASN A 308 -0.51 -3.19 5.62
C ASN A 308 -0.72 -2.53 4.27
N ASN A 309 -0.41 -3.30 3.22
CA ASN A 309 -0.90 -3.00 1.89
C ASN A 309 -2.42 -3.22 1.83
N HIS A 310 -3.09 -2.46 0.96
CA HIS A 310 -4.48 -2.66 0.54
C HIS A 310 -4.53 -3.72 -0.58
N VAL A 311 -4.50 -5.00 -0.21
CA VAL A 311 -4.40 -6.15 -1.12
C VAL A 311 -5.26 -7.31 -0.64
N ASP A 312 -5.56 -8.27 -1.53
CA ASP A 312 -6.46 -9.39 -1.24
C ASP A 312 -6.01 -10.16 0.02
N PRO A 313 -6.89 -10.30 1.04
CA PRO A 313 -6.59 -11.04 2.26
C PRO A 313 -6.09 -12.48 2.01
N GLY A 314 -6.45 -13.10 0.88
CA GLY A 314 -6.02 -14.44 0.49
C GLY A 314 -4.55 -14.56 0.05
N GLN A 315 -3.86 -13.44 -0.23
CA GLN A 315 -2.49 -13.44 -0.74
C GLN A 315 -1.43 -13.04 0.28
N THR A 316 -1.80 -12.32 1.35
CA THR A 316 -0.90 -11.99 2.46
C THR A 316 -1.60 -12.20 3.80
N CYS A 317 -1.47 -13.41 4.37
CA CYS A 317 -1.97 -13.79 5.70
C CYS A 317 -1.20 -13.10 6.85
N CYS A 318 -0.88 -11.81 6.75
CA CYS A 318 -0.03 -11.13 7.73
C CYS A 318 -0.85 -10.21 8.64
N SER A 319 -0.47 -10.20 9.91
CA SER A 319 -0.96 -9.26 10.91
C SER A 319 -0.54 -7.82 10.55
N GLY A 320 -1.24 -6.83 11.07
CA GLY A 320 -1.02 -5.42 10.75
C GLY A 320 -1.51 -4.46 11.82
N SER A 321 -0.85 -3.32 11.96
CA SER A 321 -1.36 -2.13 12.67
C SER A 321 -1.61 -1.00 11.69
N GLY A 322 -2.60 -0.17 12.01
CA GLY A 322 -2.81 1.11 11.37
C GLY A 322 -3.04 2.15 12.45
N GLU A 323 -2.31 3.25 12.39
CA GLU A 323 -2.53 4.43 13.20
C GLU A 323 -3.26 5.47 12.36
N SER A 324 -4.57 5.60 12.58
CA SER A 324 -5.37 6.71 12.05
C SER A 324 -5.42 7.84 13.06
N TYR A 325 -5.41 9.10 12.65
CA TYR A 325 -5.66 10.20 13.60
C TYR A 325 -6.37 11.39 12.96
N THR A 326 -7.15 12.07 13.80
CA THR A 326 -7.62 13.44 13.51
C THR A 326 -7.22 14.41 14.61
N SER A 327 -6.83 15.60 14.19
CA SER A 327 -6.64 16.80 14.99
C SER A 327 -6.62 18.03 14.10
N GLU A 328 -6.65 19.23 14.71
CA GLU A 328 -6.44 20.47 13.95
C GLU A 328 -5.09 20.51 13.20
N GLY A 329 -4.08 19.76 13.68
CA GLY A 329 -2.81 19.54 13.00
C GLY A 329 -2.88 18.45 11.93
N SER A 330 -3.73 17.43 12.11
CA SER A 330 -4.01 16.44 11.07
C SER A 330 -4.69 17.07 9.87
N CYS A 331 -5.60 18.05 10.02
CA CYS A 331 -6.20 18.77 8.88
C CYS A 331 -5.13 19.42 7.98
N LYS A 332 -4.07 19.94 8.60
CA LYS A 332 -2.97 20.62 7.92
C LYS A 332 -2.04 19.62 7.23
N GLN A 333 -1.66 18.55 7.92
CA GLN A 333 -0.89 17.45 7.33
C GLN A 333 -1.68 16.69 6.27
N TYR A 334 -2.98 16.51 6.50
CA TYR A 334 -3.96 16.01 5.56
C TYR A 334 -3.92 16.87 4.30
N GLY A 335 -4.08 18.20 4.40
CA GLY A 335 -3.98 19.07 3.23
C GLY A 335 -2.64 18.91 2.49
N ALA A 336 -1.54 18.72 3.22
CA ALA A 336 -0.22 18.47 2.63
C ALA A 336 -0.16 17.12 1.87
N VAL A 337 -0.69 16.03 2.45
CA VAL A 337 -0.64 14.67 1.90
C VAL A 337 -1.74 14.42 0.86
N HIS A 338 -2.95 14.93 1.09
CA HIS A 338 -4.08 14.96 0.16
C HIS A 338 -3.70 15.70 -1.12
N GLY A 339 -2.99 16.82 -1.00
CA GLY A 339 -2.42 17.53 -2.15
C GLY A 339 -1.35 16.75 -2.93
N CYS A 340 -0.84 15.63 -2.41
CA CYS A 340 0.07 14.75 -3.15
C CYS A 340 -0.66 13.72 -4.02
N VAL A 341 -2.00 13.59 -3.92
CA VAL A 341 -2.78 12.66 -4.76
C VAL A 341 -2.93 13.26 -6.16
N TRP A 342 -2.22 12.69 -7.13
CA TRP A 342 -2.29 13.13 -8.52
C TRP A 342 -3.41 12.41 -9.29
N GLU A 343 -3.50 11.10 -9.10
CA GLU A 343 -4.50 10.26 -9.74
C GLU A 343 -4.96 9.16 -8.78
N ASN A 344 -6.26 8.89 -8.76
CA ASN A 344 -6.89 7.88 -7.93
C ASN A 344 -7.78 6.95 -8.75
N GLY A 345 -7.98 5.74 -8.26
CA GLY A 345 -8.91 4.78 -8.84
C GLY A 345 -10.36 5.26 -8.79
N VAL A 346 -11.20 4.66 -9.65
CA VAL A 346 -12.63 4.97 -9.76
C VAL A 346 -13.50 3.81 -9.27
N CYS A 347 -14.64 4.14 -8.67
CA CYS A 347 -15.69 3.18 -8.33
C CYS A 347 -16.61 2.94 -9.54
N ASP A 348 -16.10 2.34 -10.61
CA ASP A 348 -16.91 2.00 -11.79
C ASP A 348 -17.10 0.48 -11.94
N ILE A 349 -17.80 -0.12 -10.97
CA ILE A 349 -18.70 -1.29 -11.08
C ILE A 349 -19.41 -1.45 -9.71
N PRO A 350 -20.75 -1.57 -9.65
CA PRO A 350 -21.42 -2.03 -8.44
C PRO A 350 -20.99 -3.48 -8.17
N LYS A 351 -20.50 -3.75 -6.95
CA LYS A 351 -20.11 -5.03 -6.35
C LYS A 351 -20.45 -6.28 -7.19
N PRO A 352 -19.55 -7.27 -7.35
CA PRO A 352 -20.00 -8.64 -7.55
C PRO A 352 -21.02 -8.92 -6.45
N LEU A 353 -22.26 -9.21 -6.83
CA LEU A 353 -23.34 -9.49 -5.88
C LEU A 353 -22.83 -10.47 -4.82
N PRO A 354 -23.29 -10.39 -3.55
CA PRO A 354 -23.01 -11.43 -2.58
C PRO A 354 -23.22 -12.79 -3.23
N PRO A 355 -22.35 -13.79 -2.95
CA PRO A 355 -22.37 -15.05 -3.68
C PRO A 355 -23.81 -15.54 -3.76
N PRO A 356 -24.30 -15.93 -4.95
CA PRO A 356 -25.64 -16.45 -5.07
C PRO A 356 -25.80 -17.56 -4.04
N PRO A 357 -26.99 -17.72 -3.43
CA PRO A 357 -27.22 -18.81 -2.48
C PRO A 357 -26.68 -20.11 -3.10
N PRO A 358 -26.00 -20.96 -2.30
CA PRO A 358 -25.29 -22.12 -2.81
C PRO A 358 -26.17 -22.81 -3.83
N LYS A 359 -25.65 -22.98 -5.05
CA LYS A 359 -26.37 -23.68 -6.12
C LYS A 359 -26.94 -24.97 -5.50
N PRO A 360 -28.20 -25.33 -5.80
CA PRO A 360 -28.74 -26.60 -5.39
C PRO A 360 -27.71 -27.69 -5.69
N GLY A 361 -27.50 -28.61 -4.73
CA GLY A 361 -26.51 -29.67 -4.85
C GLY A 361 -26.57 -30.38 -6.21
N PRO A 362 -25.46 -30.99 -6.65
CA PRO A 362 -25.30 -31.48 -8.01
C PRO A 362 -26.51 -32.31 -8.43
N THR A 363 -27.02 -32.04 -9.64
CA THR A 363 -28.09 -32.84 -10.23
C THR A 363 -27.63 -34.31 -10.25
N PRO A 364 -28.46 -35.29 -9.84
CA PRO A 364 -28.03 -36.68 -9.74
C PRO A 364 -27.38 -37.15 -11.05
N GLY A 365 -26.08 -37.46 -10.99
CA GLY A 365 -25.30 -37.97 -12.13
C GLY A 365 -24.24 -37.03 -12.74
N ASN A 366 -23.99 -35.82 -12.20
CA ASN A 366 -23.00 -34.88 -12.76
C ASN A 366 -21.71 -34.70 -11.93
N CYS A 367 -21.29 -35.71 -11.16
CA CYS A 367 -20.05 -35.69 -10.38
C CYS A 367 -18.87 -36.30 -11.14
N CYS A 368 -17.71 -35.65 -11.02
CA CYS A 368 -16.38 -36.15 -11.33
C CYS A 368 -15.64 -36.40 -10.01
N TYR A 369 -15.32 -37.64 -9.71
CA TYR A 369 -14.61 -38.01 -8.49
C TYR A 369 -13.10 -38.01 -8.71
N HIS A 370 -12.33 -37.72 -7.66
CA HIS A 370 -10.87 -37.80 -7.70
C HIS A 370 -10.34 -39.15 -8.24
N ALA A 371 -11.05 -40.25 -7.97
CA ALA A 371 -10.67 -41.58 -8.40
C ALA A 371 -11.11 -41.95 -9.83
N ASP A 372 -11.90 -41.10 -10.49
CA ASP A 372 -12.37 -41.38 -11.85
C ASP A 372 -11.21 -41.36 -12.84
N ALA A 373 -11.25 -42.24 -13.83
CA ALA A 373 -10.19 -42.33 -14.83
C ALA A 373 -10.23 -41.17 -15.84
N THR A 374 -11.41 -40.62 -16.10
CA THR A 374 -11.65 -39.52 -17.04
C THR A 374 -12.89 -38.74 -16.63
N CYS A 375 -12.83 -37.42 -16.75
CA CYS A 375 -13.97 -36.53 -16.56
C CYS A 375 -14.17 -35.60 -17.76
N SER A 376 -15.37 -35.04 -17.88
CA SER A 376 -15.82 -34.19 -18.99
C SER A 376 -15.98 -32.73 -18.55
N PRO A 377 -15.70 -31.75 -19.44
CA PRO A 377 -15.97 -30.35 -19.20
C PRO A 377 -17.41 -30.08 -18.75
N GLY A 378 -17.58 -29.30 -17.68
CA GLY A 378 -18.88 -28.99 -17.07
C GLY A 378 -19.37 -29.98 -16.01
N GLN A 379 -18.58 -30.98 -15.63
CA GLN A 379 -18.84 -31.81 -14.44
C GLN A 379 -18.37 -31.13 -13.16
N THR A 380 -19.07 -31.42 -12.06
CA THR A 380 -18.72 -30.93 -10.72
C THR A 380 -17.78 -31.89 -10.02
N CYS A 381 -16.73 -31.37 -9.41
CA CYS A 381 -15.71 -32.18 -8.77
C CYS A 381 -16.11 -32.48 -7.34
N CYS A 382 -16.37 -33.75 -7.09
CA CYS A 382 -17.05 -34.21 -5.89
C CYS A 382 -16.13 -35.02 -4.99
N SER A 383 -16.35 -34.89 -3.68
CA SER A 383 -15.82 -35.81 -2.69
C SER A 383 -16.51 -37.18 -2.79
N GLY A 384 -15.97 -38.19 -2.09
CA GLY A 384 -16.53 -39.55 -2.08
C GLY A 384 -17.98 -39.67 -1.58
N SER A 385 -18.54 -38.61 -0.99
CA SER A 385 -19.96 -38.54 -0.60
C SER A 385 -20.89 -38.10 -1.74
N GLY A 386 -20.35 -37.72 -2.91
CA GLY A 386 -21.15 -37.18 -4.02
C GLY A 386 -21.47 -35.68 -3.89
N GLU A 387 -20.84 -34.99 -2.95
CA GLU A 387 -20.97 -33.54 -2.77
C GLU A 387 -19.75 -32.81 -3.35
N SER A 388 -19.99 -31.63 -3.94
CA SER A 388 -18.93 -30.72 -4.40
C SER A 388 -17.96 -30.43 -3.26
N TYR A 389 -16.68 -30.24 -3.59
CA TYR A 389 -15.74 -29.64 -2.64
C TYR A 389 -16.26 -28.27 -2.17
N THR A 390 -16.03 -27.96 -0.89
CA THR A 390 -16.56 -26.78 -0.20
C THR A 390 -15.49 -25.73 0.11
N SER A 391 -14.24 -25.97 -0.31
CA SER A 391 -13.15 -25.00 -0.20
C SER A 391 -12.22 -25.04 -1.40
N GLU A 392 -11.63 -23.88 -1.72
CA GLU A 392 -10.63 -23.74 -2.79
C GLU A 392 -9.44 -24.69 -2.59
N GLY A 393 -8.96 -24.81 -1.35
CA GLY A 393 -7.87 -25.73 -1.01
C GLY A 393 -8.19 -27.19 -1.36
N SER A 394 -9.41 -27.64 -1.04
CA SER A 394 -9.85 -29.00 -1.39
C SER A 394 -10.01 -29.19 -2.90
N CYS A 395 -10.50 -28.16 -3.60
CA CYS A 395 -10.62 -28.16 -5.05
C CYS A 395 -9.25 -28.24 -5.74
N LYS A 396 -8.27 -27.44 -5.29
CA LYS A 396 -6.89 -27.49 -5.79
C LYS A 396 -6.21 -28.82 -5.47
N GLN A 397 -6.44 -29.38 -4.30
CA GLN A 397 -5.78 -30.63 -3.89
C GLN A 397 -6.35 -31.85 -4.62
N TYR A 398 -7.69 -31.93 -4.75
CA TYR A 398 -8.35 -33.14 -5.21
C TYR A 398 -9.06 -33.00 -6.57
N GLY A 399 -9.42 -31.78 -6.98
CA GLY A 399 -10.02 -31.50 -8.29
C GLY A 399 -8.99 -31.22 -9.39
N ALA A 400 -7.78 -30.76 -9.04
CA ALA A 400 -6.76 -30.41 -10.04
C ALA A 400 -6.38 -31.57 -10.97
N VAL A 401 -6.49 -32.82 -10.51
CA VAL A 401 -6.21 -34.02 -11.32
C VAL A 401 -7.09 -34.10 -12.58
N HIS A 402 -8.29 -33.52 -12.53
CA HIS A 402 -9.26 -33.46 -13.64
C HIS A 402 -9.43 -32.05 -14.21
N GLY A 403 -8.54 -31.12 -13.87
CA GLY A 403 -8.58 -29.73 -14.33
C GLY A 403 -9.72 -28.90 -13.73
N CYS A 404 -10.18 -29.26 -12.52
CA CYS A 404 -11.22 -28.49 -11.83
C CYS A 404 -10.67 -27.15 -11.34
N VAL A 405 -11.50 -26.11 -11.42
CA VAL A 405 -11.18 -24.75 -10.96
C VAL A 405 -12.21 -24.34 -9.92
N TRP A 406 -11.76 -23.61 -8.91
CA TRP A 406 -12.62 -23.03 -7.89
C TRP A 406 -13.17 -21.69 -8.37
N GLU A 407 -14.49 -21.61 -8.55
CA GLU A 407 -15.14 -20.39 -8.99
C GLU A 407 -16.48 -20.23 -8.27
N ASN A 408 -16.72 -19.06 -7.66
CA ASN A 408 -17.99 -18.72 -7.00
C ASN A 408 -18.48 -19.77 -5.97
N GLY A 409 -17.55 -20.37 -5.22
CA GLY A 409 -17.88 -21.35 -4.17
C GLY A 409 -18.16 -22.77 -4.66
N VAL A 410 -17.85 -23.07 -5.94
CA VAL A 410 -18.05 -24.38 -6.56
C VAL A 410 -16.76 -24.85 -7.23
N CYS A 411 -16.49 -26.16 -7.18
CA CYS A 411 -15.34 -26.78 -7.83
C CYS A 411 -15.80 -27.54 -9.08
N ASP A 412 -15.60 -26.98 -10.27
CA ASP A 412 -16.11 -27.54 -11.53
C ASP A 412 -14.97 -27.67 -12.57
N ILE A 413 -15.13 -28.59 -13.53
CA ILE A 413 -14.28 -28.63 -14.73
C ILE A 413 -14.77 -27.54 -15.69
N PRO A 414 -13.94 -26.55 -16.05
CA PRO A 414 -14.35 -25.46 -16.94
C PRO A 414 -14.87 -25.99 -18.28
N LYS A 415 -15.98 -25.43 -18.77
CA LYS A 415 -16.54 -25.76 -20.10
C LYS A 415 -15.66 -25.30 -21.26
N SER A 416 -14.70 -24.43 -20.98
CA SER A 416 -13.66 -23.95 -21.88
C SER A 416 -12.35 -23.86 -21.11
N LEU A 417 -11.25 -24.36 -21.70
CA LEU A 417 -9.92 -24.26 -21.08
C LEU A 417 -9.58 -22.79 -20.76
N PRO A 418 -9.14 -22.45 -19.54
CA PRO A 418 -8.51 -21.16 -19.29
C PRO A 418 -7.32 -21.01 -20.25
N ARG A 419 -7.17 -19.85 -20.88
CA ARG A 419 -5.87 -19.53 -21.49
C ARG A 419 -4.85 -19.54 -20.36
N GLY A 420 -3.76 -20.28 -20.55
CA GLY A 420 -2.68 -20.35 -19.57
C GLY A 420 -2.20 -18.96 -19.19
N GLY A 421 -1.74 -18.81 -17.94
CA GLY A 421 -1.24 -17.54 -17.41
C GLY A 421 -0.15 -16.89 -18.29
N PRO A 422 0.18 -15.62 -18.03
CA PRO A 422 1.07 -14.85 -18.88
C PRO A 422 2.37 -15.59 -19.14
N THR A 423 2.80 -15.61 -20.41
CA THR A 423 4.14 -16.10 -20.76
C THR A 423 5.17 -15.13 -20.18
N PRO A 424 6.30 -15.62 -19.61
CA PRO A 424 7.32 -14.73 -19.05
C PRO A 424 7.74 -13.65 -20.05
N GLY A 425 7.55 -12.37 -19.69
CA GLY A 425 7.87 -11.22 -20.53
C GLY A 425 6.73 -10.65 -21.39
N ASN A 426 5.48 -11.15 -21.28
CA ASN A 426 4.32 -10.60 -22.00
C ASN A 426 3.41 -9.69 -21.15
N CYS A 427 3.89 -9.23 -19.99
CA CYS A 427 3.14 -8.33 -19.13
C CYS A 427 3.28 -6.87 -19.59
N CYS A 428 2.18 -6.13 -19.48
CA CYS A 428 2.08 -4.68 -19.56
C CYS A 428 1.66 -4.18 -18.18
N TYR A 429 2.51 -3.40 -17.52
CA TYR A 429 2.26 -2.86 -16.20
C TYR A 429 1.66 -1.46 -16.30
N HIS A 430 0.83 -1.05 -15.34
CA HIS A 430 0.25 0.30 -15.30
C HIS A 430 1.31 1.41 -15.44
N ALA A 431 2.49 1.25 -14.83
CA ALA A 431 3.59 2.21 -14.88
C ALA A 431 4.40 2.20 -16.19
N ASP A 432 4.14 1.27 -17.11
CA ASP A 432 4.88 1.21 -18.38
C ASP A 432 4.56 2.43 -19.24
N ALA A 433 5.58 3.01 -19.89
CA ALA A 433 5.38 4.19 -20.74
C ALA A 433 4.58 3.87 -22.02
N THR A 434 4.67 2.64 -22.52
CA THR A 434 3.95 2.17 -23.70
C THR A 434 3.74 0.66 -23.64
N CYS A 435 2.58 0.19 -24.06
CA CYS A 435 2.31 -1.23 -24.25
C CYS A 435 1.84 -1.55 -25.68
N SER A 436 1.94 -2.83 -26.05
CA SER A 436 1.68 -3.37 -27.38
C SER A 436 0.42 -4.25 -27.40
N PRO A 437 -0.37 -4.21 -28.49
CA PRO A 437 -1.51 -5.09 -28.68
C PRO A 437 -1.18 -6.56 -28.44
N GLY A 438 -1.94 -7.22 -27.58
CA GLY A 438 -1.78 -8.63 -27.23
C GLY A 438 -0.91 -8.93 -26.02
N GLN A 439 -0.37 -7.91 -25.34
CA GLN A 439 0.17 -8.07 -23.99
C GLN A 439 -0.95 -8.26 -22.97
N THR A 440 -0.61 -8.94 -21.88
CA THR A 440 -1.50 -9.16 -20.72
C THR A 440 -1.22 -8.07 -19.70
N CYS A 441 -2.26 -7.48 -19.13
CA CYS A 441 -2.11 -6.40 -18.19
C CYS A 441 -1.98 -6.96 -16.78
N CYS A 442 -0.85 -6.64 -16.15
CA CYS A 442 -0.39 -7.35 -14.97
C CYS A 442 -0.14 -6.41 -13.79
N SER A 443 -0.29 -6.94 -12.58
CA SER A 443 0.33 -6.37 -11.38
C SER A 443 1.85 -6.49 -11.46
N GLY A 444 2.56 -5.73 -10.62
CA GLY A 444 4.03 -5.77 -10.59
C GLY A 444 4.63 -7.13 -10.17
N SER A 445 3.82 -8.02 -9.60
CA SER A 445 4.16 -9.42 -9.29
C SER A 445 4.17 -10.34 -10.51
N ASN A 446 3.98 -9.79 -11.71
CA ASN A 446 3.93 -10.52 -12.97
C ASN A 446 2.72 -11.47 -13.09
N GLU A 447 1.62 -11.10 -12.45
CA GLU A 447 0.34 -11.81 -12.51
C GLU A 447 -0.69 -10.96 -13.26
N SER A 448 -1.52 -11.58 -14.10
CA SER A 448 -2.66 -10.89 -14.72
C SER A 448 -3.57 -10.34 -13.63
N TYR A 449 -4.16 -9.15 -13.85
CA TYR A 449 -5.30 -8.72 -13.06
C TYR A 449 -6.38 -9.81 -13.05
N THR A 450 -7.00 -10.04 -11.89
CA THR A 450 -7.89 -11.19 -11.65
C THR A 450 -9.37 -10.78 -11.53
N SER A 451 -9.67 -9.49 -11.66
CA SER A 451 -11.05 -8.97 -11.64
C SER A 451 -11.27 -7.93 -12.73
N GLU A 452 -12.52 -7.79 -13.18
CA GLU A 452 -12.92 -6.73 -14.12
C GLU A 452 -12.62 -5.34 -13.55
N GLY A 453 -12.82 -5.15 -12.24
CA GLY A 453 -12.54 -3.89 -11.55
C GLY A 453 -11.06 -3.52 -11.59
N SER A 454 -10.18 -4.43 -11.19
CA SER A 454 -8.72 -4.21 -11.27
C SER A 454 -8.26 -4.03 -12.72
N CYS A 455 -8.83 -4.76 -13.68
CA CYS A 455 -8.51 -4.57 -15.10
C CYS A 455 -8.90 -3.18 -15.63
N LYS A 456 -10.08 -2.67 -15.27
CA LYS A 456 -10.51 -1.32 -15.65
C LYS A 456 -9.70 -0.24 -14.93
N GLN A 457 -9.42 -0.43 -13.64
CA GLN A 457 -8.71 0.56 -12.85
C GLN A 457 -7.24 0.69 -13.27
N TYR A 458 -6.56 -0.42 -13.51
CA TYR A 458 -5.11 -0.44 -13.73
C TYR A 458 -4.70 -0.72 -15.18
N GLY A 459 -5.57 -1.35 -15.96
CA GLY A 459 -5.30 -1.68 -17.36
C GLY A 459 -5.88 -0.67 -18.36
N ALA A 460 -6.85 0.16 -17.97
CA ALA A 460 -7.49 1.08 -18.92
C ALA A 460 -6.52 2.08 -19.56
N VAL A 461 -5.49 2.50 -18.82
CA VAL A 461 -4.43 3.40 -19.34
C VAL A 461 -3.73 2.82 -20.58
N HIS A 462 -3.64 1.49 -20.68
CA HIS A 462 -3.04 0.77 -21.81
C HIS A 462 -4.09 0.16 -22.76
N GLY A 463 -5.36 0.53 -22.61
CA GLY A 463 -6.47 0.01 -23.42
C GLY A 463 -6.77 -1.46 -23.15
N CYS A 464 -6.46 -1.97 -21.95
CA CYS A 464 -6.77 -3.34 -21.57
C CYS A 464 -8.28 -3.54 -21.44
N VAL A 465 -8.75 -4.72 -21.85
CA VAL A 465 -10.16 -5.11 -21.76
C VAL A 465 -10.26 -6.41 -20.98
N TRP A 466 -11.26 -6.47 -20.10
CA TRP A 466 -11.60 -7.69 -19.38
C TRP A 466 -12.45 -8.60 -20.26
N GLU A 467 -11.90 -9.73 -20.70
CA GLU A 467 -12.62 -10.75 -21.46
C GLU A 467 -12.29 -12.16 -20.95
N ASN A 468 -13.34 -12.93 -20.62
CA ASN A 468 -13.22 -14.35 -20.22
C ASN A 468 -12.23 -14.60 -19.05
N GLY A 469 -12.21 -13.69 -18.06
CA GLY A 469 -11.37 -13.86 -16.88
C GLY A 469 -9.92 -13.40 -17.05
N VAL A 470 -9.60 -12.71 -18.15
CA VAL A 470 -8.25 -12.22 -18.46
C VAL A 470 -8.32 -10.74 -18.80
N CYS A 471 -7.32 -9.98 -18.33
CA CYS A 471 -7.12 -8.58 -18.66
C CYS A 471 -6.03 -8.44 -19.74
N ASP A 472 -6.42 -8.23 -21.00
CA ASP A 472 -5.47 -8.18 -22.13
C ASP A 472 -5.66 -6.91 -22.97
N ILE A 473 -4.60 -6.46 -23.64
CA ILE A 473 -4.69 -5.45 -24.70
C ILE A 473 -5.21 -6.15 -25.98
N PRO A 474 -6.36 -5.74 -26.56
CA PRO A 474 -6.95 -6.43 -27.70
C PRO A 474 -6.02 -6.51 -28.92
N LYS A 475 -5.87 -7.71 -29.51
CA LYS A 475 -5.01 -7.96 -30.70
C LYS A 475 -5.58 -7.48 -32.04
N SER A 476 -6.83 -7.00 -32.12
CA SER A 476 -7.54 -6.79 -33.39
C SER A 476 -8.13 -5.38 -33.59
N LEU A 477 -8.06 -4.90 -34.85
CA LEU A 477 -8.55 -3.59 -35.33
C LEU A 477 -10.00 -3.22 -34.94
N PRO A 478 -10.99 -4.15 -34.86
CA PRO A 478 -12.33 -3.83 -34.37
C PRO A 478 -12.36 -3.45 -32.88
N GLY A 479 -11.57 -4.12 -32.04
CA GLY A 479 -11.46 -3.81 -30.61
C GLY A 479 -10.71 -2.50 -30.36
N ILE A 480 -9.65 -2.26 -31.14
CA ILE A 480 -8.87 -1.01 -31.09
C ILE A 480 -9.72 0.21 -31.52
N ARG A 481 -10.59 0.07 -32.53
CA ARG A 481 -11.52 1.15 -32.93
C ARG A 481 -12.57 1.46 -31.86
N ALA A 482 -13.11 0.45 -31.18
CA ALA A 482 -14.08 0.64 -30.10
C ALA A 482 -13.48 1.40 -28.90
N LEU A 483 -12.22 1.09 -28.55
CA LEU A 483 -11.45 1.78 -27.51
C LEU A 483 -11.19 3.25 -27.85
N ALA A 484 -10.68 3.54 -29.06
CA ALA A 484 -10.48 4.92 -29.51
C ALA A 484 -11.78 5.73 -29.45
N GLN A 485 -12.90 5.12 -29.84
CA GLN A 485 -14.20 5.77 -29.88
C GLN A 485 -14.78 6.04 -28.48
N ALA A 486 -14.53 5.16 -27.50
CA ALA A 486 -14.93 5.39 -26.11
C ALA A 486 -14.18 6.58 -25.47
N ASN A 487 -12.87 6.68 -25.71
CA ASN A 487 -12.05 7.81 -25.23
C ASN A 487 -12.43 9.13 -25.94
N CYS A 488 -12.72 9.09 -27.24
CA CYS A 488 -13.26 10.23 -28.01
C CYS A 488 -14.57 10.76 -27.40
N ILE A 489 -15.49 9.86 -27.02
CA ILE A 489 -16.81 10.21 -26.45
C ILE A 489 -16.67 10.88 -25.07
N GLN A 490 -15.74 10.44 -24.21
CA GLN A 490 -15.49 11.08 -22.92
C GLN A 490 -14.98 12.53 -23.05
N MET A 491 -14.32 12.85 -24.16
CA MET A 491 -13.85 14.21 -24.48
C MET A 491 -14.85 15.04 -25.31
N GLY A 492 -16.02 14.50 -25.64
CA GLY A 492 -17.09 15.20 -26.37
C GLY A 492 -16.90 15.31 -27.89
N GLY A 493 -16.07 14.44 -28.49
CA GLY A 493 -15.82 14.41 -29.95
C GLY A 493 -16.06 13.03 -30.58
N GLU A 494 -16.05 12.97 -31.91
CA GLU A 494 -16.11 11.72 -32.68
C GLU A 494 -14.74 11.39 -33.28
N CYS A 495 -14.39 10.10 -33.30
CA CYS A 495 -13.11 9.66 -33.86
C CYS A 495 -13.14 9.66 -35.40
N CYS A 496 -12.21 10.40 -36.05
CA CYS A 496 -12.01 10.43 -37.49
C CYS A 496 -10.64 9.86 -37.90
N ALA A 497 -10.43 9.50 -39.17
CA ALA A 497 -9.17 8.90 -39.62
C ALA A 497 -8.05 9.95 -39.75
N ALA A 498 -6.84 9.64 -39.27
CA ALA A 498 -5.72 10.57 -39.33
C ALA A 498 -5.30 10.87 -40.78
N PRO A 499 -5.04 12.15 -41.14
CA PRO A 499 -4.61 12.52 -42.49
C PRO A 499 -3.33 11.78 -42.91
N GLY A 500 -3.46 10.84 -43.86
CA GLY A 500 -2.34 10.01 -44.32
C GLY A 500 -1.85 8.98 -43.31
N GLY A 501 -2.67 8.62 -42.31
CA GLY A 501 -2.32 7.64 -41.28
C GLY A 501 -1.38 8.18 -40.18
N ASP A 502 -1.12 9.48 -40.17
CA ASP A 502 -0.17 10.14 -39.27
C ASP A 502 -0.90 11.03 -38.26
N VAL A 503 -0.94 10.59 -37.00
CA VAL A 503 -1.63 11.28 -35.89
C VAL A 503 -1.05 12.67 -35.60
N HIS A 504 0.18 12.97 -36.03
CA HIS A 504 0.78 14.29 -35.83
C HIS A 504 0.20 15.37 -36.74
N LYS A 505 -0.63 14.98 -37.72
CA LYS A 505 -1.31 15.87 -38.67
C LYS A 505 -2.76 16.18 -38.28
N CYS A 506 -3.20 15.79 -37.09
CA CYS A 506 -4.56 16.07 -36.60
C CYS A 506 -4.78 17.58 -36.36
N PRO A 507 -5.99 18.11 -36.65
CA PRO A 507 -6.28 19.55 -36.54
C PRO A 507 -6.39 20.06 -35.10
N VAL A 508 -6.85 19.22 -34.18
CA VAL A 508 -7.00 19.49 -32.75
C VAL A 508 -6.06 18.55 -31.99
N ARG A 509 -5.13 19.10 -31.20
CA ARG A 509 -4.27 18.31 -30.31
C ARG A 509 -4.87 18.34 -28.92
N THR A 510 -5.56 17.28 -28.53
CA THR A 510 -5.61 16.90 -27.11
C THR A 510 -4.33 16.10 -26.80
N SER A 511 -3.90 16.06 -25.55
CA SER A 511 -2.67 15.36 -25.12
C SER A 511 -2.67 13.85 -25.43
N ASP A 512 -3.82 13.28 -25.81
CA ASP A 512 -4.09 11.84 -25.76
C ASP A 512 -4.33 11.24 -27.16
N CYS A 513 -3.91 11.93 -28.23
CA CYS A 513 -3.87 11.34 -29.59
C CYS A 513 -2.71 10.34 -29.69
N GLU A 514 -2.87 9.15 -29.11
CA GLU A 514 -1.84 8.11 -29.09
C GLU A 514 -1.68 7.32 -30.41
N PRO A 515 -0.49 6.76 -30.69
CA PRO A 515 -0.18 6.07 -31.95
C PRO A 515 -0.92 4.73 -32.18
N ILE A 516 -1.67 4.23 -31.19
CA ILE A 516 -2.20 2.86 -31.16
C ILE A 516 -3.25 2.62 -32.26
N ALA A 517 -3.89 3.69 -32.75
CA ALA A 517 -4.73 3.67 -33.95
C ALA A 517 -4.65 5.04 -34.62
N SER A 518 -4.25 5.12 -35.89
CA SER A 518 -4.13 6.36 -36.67
C SER A 518 -5.45 7.14 -36.81
N CYS A 519 -6.00 7.69 -35.73
CA CYS A 519 -7.29 8.38 -35.64
C CYS A 519 -7.12 9.71 -34.88
N CYS A 520 -7.88 10.73 -35.27
CA CYS A 520 -7.98 12.02 -34.58
C CYS A 520 -9.33 12.09 -33.83
N CYS A 521 -9.40 12.87 -32.76
CA CYS A 521 -10.67 13.34 -32.19
C CYS A 521 -11.10 14.61 -32.95
N ASP A 522 -12.32 14.64 -33.49
CA ASP A 522 -12.90 15.81 -34.20
C ASP A 522 -13.79 16.66 -33.27
#